data_AF-A0A7V0Y201-F1
#
_entry.id   AF-A0A7V0Y201-F1
#
_cell.length_a   1.000
_cell.length_b   1.000
_cell.length_c   1.000
_cell.angle_alpha   90.00
_cell.angle_beta   90.00
_cell.angle_gamma   90.00
#
_symmetry.space_group_name_H-M   'P 1'
#
loop_
_entity.id
_entity.type
_entity.pdbx_description
1 polymer ?
#
loop_
_entity_poly.entity_id
_entity_poly.type
_entity_poly.pdbx_seq_one_letter_code
_entity_poly.pdbx_strand_id
1 'polypeptide(L)'
;MILGASILSLLMLWATTVETVVVGLPARGKVNVTLTPAGKAELERVSAQTRVKIEIDRPRQPQALAAVMNTYVVWAVSPEGFLENVGELELEDGKARFDGTTRFDQLGLLITAEPHYMVDRPSDAVAYRSRPPESASIRRFSVPVETGAYDYSKLQPGAPGIASQARAAFQIAVAAQADRLAESEFRLARAALDTMEEMLKRAAPLDFIMQSAHESIRRFQRAFLIARERTASMALENADARARKLEAELKEVRQRLQELETSRPR
;
A
#
# COMPACT_ATOMS: atom_id res chain seq x y z
N MET A 1 -47.30 -2.22 -12.95
CA MET A 1 -46.00 -1.63 -13.34
C MET A 1 -45.24 -1.35 -12.06
N ILE A 2 -44.30 -2.23 -11.71
CA ILE A 2 -43.45 -2.07 -10.51
C ILE A 2 -42.08 -1.68 -11.05
N LEU A 3 -41.67 -0.44 -10.81
CA LEU A 3 -40.33 0.04 -11.13
C LEU A 3 -39.32 -0.72 -10.25
N GLY A 4 -38.51 -1.57 -10.87
CA GLY A 4 -37.30 -2.12 -10.25
C GLY A 4 -36.22 -1.05 -10.26
N ALA A 5 -36.01 -0.40 -9.11
CA ALA A 5 -34.84 0.42 -8.89
C ALA A 5 -33.64 -0.51 -8.68
N SER A 6 -32.83 -0.71 -9.73
CA SER A 6 -31.50 -1.33 -9.60
C SER A 6 -30.63 -0.42 -8.76
N ILE A 7 -30.32 -0.88 -7.55
CA ILE A 7 -29.40 -0.25 -6.62
C ILE A 7 -28.00 -0.28 -7.25
N LEU A 8 -27.51 0.90 -7.61
CA LEU A 8 -26.13 1.14 -8.02
C LEU A 8 -25.23 0.66 -6.86
N SER A 9 -24.64 -0.53 -7.00
CA SER A 9 -23.70 -1.04 -6.02
C SER A 9 -22.38 -0.29 -6.19
N LEU A 10 -22.29 0.85 -5.50
CA LEU A 10 -21.06 1.62 -5.34
C LEU A 10 -20.10 0.76 -4.52
N LEU A 11 -19.01 0.32 -5.12
CA LEU A 11 -17.92 -0.35 -4.41
C LEU A 11 -17.34 0.67 -3.42
N MET A 12 -17.72 0.61 -2.14
CA MET A 12 -17.10 1.42 -1.11
C MET A 12 -15.67 0.91 -0.89
N LEU A 13 -14.69 1.66 -1.38
CA LEU A 13 -13.30 1.53 -0.96
C LEU A 13 -13.19 2.05 0.47
N TRP A 14 -12.71 1.22 1.39
CA TRP A 14 -12.43 1.57 2.79
C TRP A 14 -11.14 2.41 2.92
N ALA A 15 -10.82 3.24 1.92
CA ALA A 15 -9.63 4.07 1.96
C ALA A 15 -9.84 5.22 2.97
N THR A 16 -8.94 5.30 3.95
CA THR A 16 -8.93 6.39 4.94
C THR A 16 -7.93 7.45 4.50
N THR A 17 -8.31 8.73 4.60
CA THR A 17 -7.41 9.83 4.29
C THR A 17 -6.65 10.28 5.54
N VAL A 18 -5.33 10.40 5.43
CA VAL A 18 -4.45 10.91 6.49
C VAL A 18 -3.67 12.11 5.97
N GLU A 19 -3.82 13.24 6.66
CA GLU A 19 -3.02 14.44 6.37
C GLU A 19 -1.55 14.22 6.73
N THR A 20 -0.63 14.53 5.83
CA THR A 20 0.81 14.60 6.09
C THR A 20 1.37 15.96 5.72
N VAL A 21 2.50 16.33 6.30
CA VAL A 21 3.14 17.63 6.03
C VAL A 21 4.39 17.44 5.21
N VAL A 22 4.37 18.01 4.01
CA VAL A 22 5.48 18.04 3.08
C VAL A 22 6.34 19.28 3.33
N VAL A 23 7.66 19.12 3.37
CA VAL A 23 8.62 20.21 3.52
C VAL A 23 9.50 20.32 2.29
N GLY A 24 9.78 21.56 1.87
CA GLY A 24 10.77 21.82 0.83
C GLY A 24 12.19 21.77 1.37
N LEU A 25 13.11 21.10 0.68
CA LEU A 25 14.51 21.01 1.08
C LEU A 25 15.37 22.08 0.41
N PRO A 26 16.32 22.70 1.13
CA PRO A 26 17.30 23.57 0.52
C PRO A 26 18.28 22.75 -0.34
N ALA A 27 18.91 23.40 -1.32
CA ALA A 27 19.91 22.76 -2.19
C ALA A 27 21.15 22.25 -1.43
N ARG A 28 21.41 22.79 -0.23
CA ARG A 28 22.45 22.35 0.71
C ARG A 28 21.93 22.46 2.13
N GLY A 29 22.34 21.52 2.98
CA GLY A 29 21.99 21.50 4.41
C GLY A 29 20.92 20.49 4.75
N LYS A 30 20.55 20.48 6.03
CA LYS A 30 19.67 19.50 6.65
C LYS A 30 18.39 20.14 7.12
N VAL A 31 17.29 19.42 7.00
CA VAL A 31 15.99 19.80 7.55
C VAL A 31 15.58 18.74 8.57
N ASN A 32 15.41 19.18 9.82
CA ASN A 32 14.89 18.35 10.88
C ASN A 32 13.36 18.40 10.86
N VAL A 33 12.74 17.23 10.82
CA VAL A 33 11.28 17.04 10.82
C VAL A 33 10.90 16.28 12.07
N THR A 34 9.90 16.82 12.79
CA THR A 34 9.32 16.10 13.94
C THR A 34 8.28 15.11 13.43
N LEU A 35 8.36 13.87 13.93
CA LEU A 35 7.36 12.85 13.69
C LEU A 35 6.40 12.76 14.89
N THR A 36 5.11 12.74 14.62
CA THR A 36 4.08 12.40 15.63
C THR A 36 3.91 10.89 15.71
N PRO A 37 3.63 10.28 16.88
CA PRO A 37 3.51 10.90 18.21
C PRO A 37 4.84 11.34 18.83
N ALA A 38 5.93 10.59 18.61
CA ALA A 38 7.26 10.92 19.11
C ALA A 38 8.34 10.24 18.25
N GLY A 39 9.01 11.03 17.41
CA GLY A 39 10.13 10.59 16.59
C GLY A 39 10.77 11.78 15.89
N LYS A 40 11.94 11.57 15.30
CA LYS A 40 12.66 12.60 14.56
C LYS A 40 13.11 12.05 13.23
N ALA A 41 13.06 12.90 12.22
CA ALA A 41 13.66 12.63 10.93
C ALA A 41 14.62 13.76 10.54
N GLU A 42 15.73 13.39 9.93
CA GLU A 42 16.68 14.31 9.29
C GLU A 42 16.62 14.07 7.78
N LEU A 43 16.31 15.13 7.04
CA LEU A 43 16.25 15.14 5.59
C LEU A 43 17.42 15.95 5.04
N GLU A 44 18.21 15.36 4.16
CA GLU A 44 19.38 16.00 3.58
C GLU A 44 19.43 15.79 2.07
N ARG A 45 19.53 16.88 1.29
CA ARG A 45 19.73 16.77 -0.15
C ARG A 45 21.19 16.41 -0.43
N VAL A 46 21.42 15.20 -0.95
CA VAL A 46 22.72 14.69 -1.35
C VAL A 46 22.72 14.49 -2.87
N SER A 47 23.29 15.45 -3.59
CA SER A 47 23.27 15.49 -5.06
C SER A 47 21.83 15.49 -5.63
N ALA A 48 21.46 14.43 -6.37
CA ALA A 48 20.13 14.29 -6.98
C ALA A 48 19.14 13.49 -6.13
N GLN A 49 19.54 13.07 -4.94
CA GLN A 49 18.73 12.30 -4.01
C GLN A 49 18.58 13.03 -2.69
N THR A 50 17.56 12.68 -1.95
CA THR A 50 17.38 13.09 -0.56
C THR A 50 17.63 11.89 0.32
N ARG A 51 18.58 12.02 1.25
CA ARG A 51 18.78 11.07 2.33
C ARG A 51 17.74 11.31 3.41
N VAL A 52 17.13 10.23 3.88
CA VAL A 52 16.12 10.22 4.92
C VAL A 52 16.67 9.39 6.07
N LYS A 53 16.93 10.04 7.20
CA LYS A 53 17.27 9.36 8.45
C LYS A 53 16.14 9.50 9.44
N ILE A 54 15.76 8.41 10.11
CA ILE A 54 14.70 8.41 11.12
C ILE A 54 15.24 7.76 12.38
N GLU A 55 14.90 8.35 13.52
CA GLU A 55 15.13 7.78 14.84
C GLU A 55 13.87 7.90 15.70
N ILE A 56 13.45 6.78 16.27
CA ILE A 56 12.31 6.66 17.17
C ILE A 56 12.74 5.87 18.40
N ASP A 57 12.59 6.47 19.57
CA ASP A 57 12.86 5.79 20.85
C ASP A 57 11.61 5.06 21.35
N ARG A 58 11.80 3.82 21.80
CA ARG A 58 10.76 2.93 22.33
C ARG A 58 9.50 2.87 21.46
N PRO A 59 9.65 2.56 20.15
CA PRO A 59 8.49 2.36 19.30
C PRO A 59 7.62 1.24 19.87
N ARG A 60 6.30 1.37 19.72
CA ARG A 60 5.43 0.21 19.94
C ARG A 60 5.79 -0.86 18.92
N GLN A 61 5.62 -2.13 19.26
CA GLN A 61 5.72 -3.21 18.27
C GLN A 61 4.61 -3.03 17.21
N PRO A 62 4.85 -3.32 15.91
CA PRO A 62 3.82 -3.20 14.87
C PRO A 62 2.52 -3.93 15.22
N GLN A 63 2.62 -5.08 15.90
CA GLN A 63 1.50 -5.91 16.35
C GLN A 63 0.57 -5.19 17.33
N ALA A 64 1.03 -4.12 17.99
CA ALA A 64 0.21 -3.31 18.87
C ALA A 64 -0.83 -2.45 18.13
N LEU A 65 -0.65 -2.22 16.82
CA LEU A 65 -1.64 -1.55 15.97
C LEU A 65 -2.65 -2.56 15.41
N ALA A 66 -2.17 -3.72 14.95
CA ALA A 66 -3.00 -4.89 14.65
C ALA A 66 -2.14 -6.16 14.66
N ALA A 67 -2.67 -7.26 15.17
CA ALA A 67 -1.91 -8.50 15.38
C ALA A 67 -1.24 -9.08 14.12
N VAL A 68 -1.76 -8.75 12.94
CA VAL A 68 -1.26 -9.23 11.64
C VAL A 68 -0.08 -8.41 11.09
N MET A 69 0.24 -7.26 11.71
CA MET A 69 1.33 -6.40 11.28
C MET A 69 2.67 -6.90 11.79
N ASN A 70 3.69 -6.89 10.93
CA ASN A 70 5.00 -7.46 11.22
C ASN A 70 6.12 -6.41 11.22
N THR A 71 5.94 -5.27 10.55
CA THR A 71 6.99 -4.27 10.39
C THR A 71 6.45 -2.85 10.23
N TYR A 72 7.34 -1.86 10.26
CA TYR A 72 7.06 -0.48 9.89
C TYR A 72 7.69 -0.14 8.54
N VAL A 73 6.88 0.38 7.62
CA VAL A 73 7.34 0.85 6.31
C VAL A 73 7.36 2.36 6.30
N VAL A 74 8.44 2.93 5.77
CA VAL A 74 8.61 4.37 5.57
C VAL A 74 8.17 4.73 4.16
N TRP A 75 7.26 5.69 4.08
CA TRP A 75 6.77 6.27 2.83
C TRP A 75 7.22 7.71 2.72
N ALA A 76 7.84 8.06 1.60
CA ALA A 76 8.04 9.44 1.19
C ALA A 76 6.80 9.92 0.43
N VAL A 77 6.33 11.12 0.74
CA VAL A 77 5.11 11.71 0.14
C VAL A 77 5.48 13.00 -0.58
N SER A 78 5.23 13.09 -1.88
CA SER A 78 5.49 14.31 -2.66
C SER A 78 4.38 15.37 -2.47
N PRO A 79 4.61 16.65 -2.84
CA PRO A 79 3.57 17.68 -2.82
C PRO A 79 2.33 17.32 -3.66
N GLU A 80 2.52 16.55 -4.72
CA GLU A 80 1.46 16.08 -5.63
C GLU A 80 0.70 14.87 -5.09
N GLY A 81 1.09 14.33 -3.93
CA GLY A 81 0.49 13.15 -3.32
C GLY A 81 1.07 11.83 -3.81
N PHE A 82 2.18 11.83 -4.54
CA PHE A 82 2.85 10.58 -4.90
C PHE A 82 3.48 9.92 -3.68
N LEU A 83 3.31 8.61 -3.57
CA LEU A 83 3.86 7.79 -2.51
C LEU A 83 5.02 6.94 -3.04
N GLU A 84 6.14 6.95 -2.32
CA GLU A 84 7.27 6.07 -2.56
C GLU A 84 7.55 5.28 -1.27
N ASN A 85 7.50 3.94 -1.33
CA ASN A 85 8.02 3.08 -0.27
C ASN A 85 9.55 3.15 -0.31
N VAL A 86 10.16 3.78 0.69
CA VAL A 86 11.61 3.97 0.76
C VAL A 86 12.32 2.90 1.59
N GLY A 87 11.57 2.06 2.32
CA GLY A 87 12.10 0.89 3.01
C GLY A 87 11.47 0.64 4.39
N GLU A 88 12.14 -0.22 5.15
CA GLU A 88 11.68 -0.76 6.43
C GLU A 88 12.42 -0.08 7.60
N LEU A 89 11.73 0.22 8.71
CA LEU A 89 12.42 0.56 9.94
C LEU A 89 13.13 -0.67 10.52
N GLU A 90 14.39 -0.52 10.91
CA GLU A 90 15.13 -1.51 11.69
C GLU A 90 14.78 -1.33 13.17
N LEU A 91 14.19 -2.36 13.78
CA LEU A 91 13.83 -2.37 15.21
C LEU A 91 14.91 -3.13 16.00
N GLU A 92 15.72 -2.42 16.77
CA GLU A 92 16.80 -3.00 17.58
C GLU A 92 16.92 -2.25 18.92
N ASP A 93 17.13 -2.98 20.02
CA ASP A 93 17.44 -2.42 21.34
C ASP A 93 16.48 -1.31 21.81
N GLY A 94 15.18 -1.47 21.53
CA GLY A 94 14.16 -0.51 21.90
C GLY A 94 14.22 0.81 21.11
N LYS A 95 14.86 0.81 19.95
CA LYS A 95 14.88 1.90 18.98
C LYS A 95 14.36 1.41 17.64
N ALA A 96 13.77 2.32 16.87
CA ALA A 96 13.57 2.11 15.43
C ALA A 96 14.40 3.14 14.66
N ARG A 97 15.13 2.65 13.66
CA ARG A 97 16.00 3.46 12.81
C ARG A 97 15.73 3.22 11.34
N PHE A 98 16.04 4.22 10.54
CA PHE A 98 16.06 4.11 9.09
C PHE A 98 17.10 5.04 8.52
N ASP A 99 17.77 4.58 7.46
CA ASP A 99 18.70 5.37 6.67
C ASP A 99 18.58 4.93 5.21
N GLY A 100 17.88 5.72 4.41
CA GLY A 100 17.59 5.43 3.02
C GLY A 100 17.57 6.69 2.17
N THR A 101 17.22 6.55 0.89
CA THR A 101 17.14 7.67 -0.05
C THR A 101 15.87 7.66 -0.88
N THR A 102 15.44 8.84 -1.30
CA THR A 102 14.36 9.08 -2.27
C THR A 102 14.82 10.09 -3.31
N ARG A 103 14.16 10.13 -4.47
CA ARG A 103 14.39 11.15 -5.50
C ARG A 103 13.70 12.48 -5.19
N PHE A 104 12.67 12.48 -4.33
CA PHE A 104 11.91 13.68 -3.98
C PHE A 104 12.80 14.75 -3.32
N ASP A 105 12.69 15.99 -3.78
CA ASP A 105 13.37 17.18 -3.24
C ASP A 105 12.45 18.01 -2.32
N GLN A 106 11.15 17.73 -2.36
CA GLN A 106 10.15 18.14 -1.39
C GLN A 106 9.41 16.88 -0.94
N LEU A 107 9.38 16.62 0.36
CA LEU A 107 8.70 15.42 0.86
C LEU A 107 8.11 15.59 2.25
N GLY A 108 7.04 14.84 2.49
CA GLY A 108 6.57 14.45 3.82
C GLY A 108 6.95 13.01 4.10
N LEU A 109 6.77 12.58 5.35
CA LEU A 109 6.99 11.21 5.76
C LEU A 109 5.71 10.64 6.35
N LEU A 110 5.38 9.41 5.97
CA LEU A 110 4.34 8.59 6.58
C LEU A 110 4.98 7.25 6.95
N ILE A 111 4.72 6.75 8.16
CA ILE A 111 5.17 5.43 8.60
C ILE A 111 3.96 4.63 9.03
N THR A 112 3.77 3.48 8.38
CA THR A 112 2.64 2.58 8.61
C THR A 112 3.13 1.23 9.12
N ALA A 113 2.33 0.59 9.97
CA ALA A 113 2.54 -0.81 10.29
C ALA A 113 2.02 -1.68 9.14
N GLU A 114 2.83 -2.62 8.68
CA GLU A 114 2.56 -3.41 7.49
C GLU A 114 2.73 -4.91 7.74
N PRO A 115 1.99 -5.76 6.99
CA PRO A 115 2.17 -7.21 7.05
C PRO A 115 3.54 -7.65 6.50
N HIS A 116 4.11 -6.92 5.54
CA HIS A 116 5.49 -7.10 5.06
C HIS A 116 6.04 -5.80 4.46
N TYR A 117 7.36 -5.64 4.40
CA TYR A 117 7.98 -4.37 4.02
C TYR A 117 7.76 -3.95 2.55
N MET A 118 7.51 -4.91 1.66
CA MET A 118 7.44 -4.68 0.21
C MET A 118 6.02 -4.33 -0.32
N VAL A 119 5.11 -3.90 0.55
CA VAL A 119 3.78 -3.43 0.11
C VAL A 119 3.91 -2.23 -0.82
N ASP A 120 2.96 -2.07 -1.75
CA ASP A 120 2.95 -0.98 -2.74
C ASP A 120 1.95 0.14 -2.43
N ARG A 121 1.13 -0.03 -1.38
CA ARG A 121 0.27 1.01 -0.82
C ARG A 121 0.28 0.92 0.71
N PRO A 122 0.18 2.06 1.42
CA PRO A 122 0.15 2.08 2.87
C PRO A 122 -1.15 1.48 3.42
N SER A 123 -1.05 0.71 4.49
CA SER A 123 -2.17 0.33 5.35
C SER A 123 -2.75 1.56 6.07
N ASP A 124 -3.93 1.39 6.63
CA ASP A 124 -4.57 2.36 7.52
C ASP A 124 -3.95 2.39 8.93
N ALA A 125 -3.04 1.47 9.25
CA ALA A 125 -2.34 1.38 10.52
C ALA A 125 -1.18 2.40 10.62
N VAL A 126 -1.50 3.68 10.55
CA VAL A 126 -0.53 4.77 10.64
C VAL A 126 0.10 4.85 12.03
N ALA A 127 1.41 4.70 12.08
CA ALA A 127 2.19 4.76 13.30
C ALA A 127 2.83 6.15 13.52
N TYR A 128 3.40 6.71 12.46
CA TYR A 128 4.03 8.03 12.49
C TYR A 128 3.77 8.83 11.23
N ARG A 129 3.82 10.17 11.35
CA ARG A 129 3.80 11.07 10.19
C ARG A 129 4.55 12.37 10.48
N SER A 130 5.03 13.04 9.43
CA SER A 130 5.67 14.35 9.55
C SER A 130 4.67 15.40 10.04
N ARG A 131 5.15 16.25 10.96
CA ARG A 131 4.47 17.47 11.40
C ARG A 131 5.08 18.70 10.72
N PRO A 132 4.36 19.84 10.71
CA PRO A 132 4.95 21.11 10.29
C PRO A 132 6.25 21.38 11.05
N PRO A 133 7.32 21.82 10.37
CA PRO A 133 8.52 22.28 11.05
C PRO A 133 8.20 23.51 11.90
N GLU A 134 8.92 23.69 13.01
CA GLU A 134 8.75 24.85 13.89
C GLU A 134 9.17 26.15 13.20
N SER A 135 10.16 26.09 12.31
CA SER A 135 10.63 27.26 11.56
C SER A 135 9.65 27.66 10.47
N ALA A 136 9.09 28.87 10.58
CA ALA A 136 8.21 29.45 9.57
C ALA A 136 8.89 29.73 8.21
N SER A 137 10.22 29.74 8.15
CA SER A 137 10.98 29.95 6.91
C SER A 137 10.98 28.75 5.95
N ILE A 138 10.60 27.56 6.45
CA ILE A 138 10.55 26.35 5.63
C ILE A 138 9.17 26.27 4.95
N ARG A 139 9.18 26.26 3.62
CA ARG A 139 7.97 26.07 2.82
C ARG A 139 7.35 24.71 3.14
N ARG A 140 6.05 24.71 3.44
CA ARG A 140 5.29 23.52 3.85
C ARG A 140 3.92 23.47 3.20
N PHE A 141 3.44 22.25 2.97
CA PHE A 141 2.12 21.95 2.44
C PHE A 141 1.51 20.77 3.20
N SER A 142 0.21 20.84 3.45
CA SER A 142 -0.54 19.66 3.90
C SER A 142 -1.00 18.88 2.68
N VAL A 143 -0.78 17.58 2.69
CA VAL A 143 -1.13 16.68 1.59
C VAL A 143 -1.99 15.55 2.16
N PRO A 144 -3.21 15.33 1.65
CA PRO A 144 -4.02 14.18 2.00
C PRO A 144 -3.41 12.92 1.37
N VAL A 145 -3.26 11.86 2.17
CA VAL A 145 -2.75 10.56 1.72
C VAL A 145 -3.83 9.51 1.88
N GLU A 146 -4.16 8.80 0.80
CA GLU A 146 -5.04 7.63 0.87
C GLU A 146 -4.29 6.43 1.46
N THR A 147 -4.91 5.81 2.46
CA THR A 147 -4.38 4.65 3.21
C THR A 147 -5.44 3.57 3.31
N GLY A 148 -5.06 2.33 3.62
CA GLY A 148 -6.02 1.24 3.83
C GLY A 148 -6.61 0.71 2.53
N ALA A 149 -5.84 0.71 1.45
CA ALA A 149 -6.29 0.18 0.15
C ALA A 149 -6.55 -1.33 0.16
N TYR A 150 -6.07 -2.05 1.18
CA TYR A 150 -6.14 -3.50 1.30
C TYR A 150 -6.82 -3.93 2.60
N ASP A 151 -7.69 -4.93 2.50
CA ASP A 151 -8.30 -5.58 3.65
C ASP A 151 -7.41 -6.73 4.16
N TYR A 152 -6.80 -6.50 5.32
CA TYR A 152 -5.95 -7.48 5.99
C TYR A 152 -6.68 -8.29 7.09
N SER A 153 -8.00 -8.13 7.24
CA SER A 153 -8.79 -8.77 8.31
C SER A 153 -8.75 -10.31 8.28
N LYS A 154 -8.45 -10.90 7.12
CA LYS A 154 -8.37 -12.36 6.92
C LYS A 154 -6.97 -12.94 7.11
N LEU A 155 -5.96 -12.09 7.34
CA LEU A 155 -4.60 -12.57 7.58
C LEU A 155 -4.51 -13.25 8.95
N GLN A 156 -3.75 -14.32 9.00
CA GLN A 156 -3.38 -15.02 10.22
C GLN A 156 -2.09 -14.42 10.77
N PRO A 157 -2.05 -14.05 12.05
CA PRO A 157 -0.86 -13.49 12.67
C PRO A 157 0.25 -14.54 12.78
N GLY A 158 1.50 -14.08 12.79
CA GLY A 158 2.69 -14.91 12.96
C GLY A 158 3.59 -14.39 14.08
N ALA A 159 4.63 -15.16 14.41
CA ALA A 159 5.67 -14.69 15.32
C ALA A 159 6.44 -13.51 14.69
N PRO A 160 6.90 -12.50 15.44
CA PRO A 160 7.66 -11.39 14.86
C PRO A 160 8.89 -11.85 14.07
N GLY A 161 9.17 -11.18 12.95
CA GLY A 161 10.36 -11.42 12.13
C GLY A 161 10.07 -11.67 10.65
N ILE A 162 11.16 -11.76 9.87
CA ILE A 162 11.10 -11.79 8.40
C ILE A 162 10.35 -13.00 7.82
N ALA A 163 10.39 -14.15 8.51
CA ALA A 163 9.64 -15.34 8.10
C ALA A 163 8.12 -15.10 8.11
N SER A 164 7.61 -14.35 9.10
CA SER A 164 6.19 -14.01 9.15
C SER A 164 5.81 -12.96 8.11
N GLN A 165 6.73 -12.06 7.73
CA GLN A 165 6.52 -11.19 6.57
C GLN A 165 6.37 -11.99 5.27
N ALA A 166 7.21 -13.02 5.04
CA ALA A 166 7.07 -13.91 3.89
C ALA A 166 5.76 -14.69 3.88
N ARG A 167 5.33 -15.22 5.04
CA ARG A 167 4.02 -15.87 5.18
C ARG A 167 2.87 -14.89 4.97
N ALA A 168 2.99 -13.63 5.40
CA ALA A 168 1.98 -12.61 5.18
C ALA A 168 1.86 -12.26 3.69
N ALA A 169 2.99 -12.11 2.98
CA ALA A 169 3.00 -11.90 1.53
C ALA A 169 2.31 -13.04 0.77
N PHE A 170 2.53 -14.29 1.19
CA PHE A 170 1.80 -15.45 0.67
C PHE A 170 0.28 -15.32 0.88
N GLN A 171 -0.15 -15.03 2.11
CA GLN A 171 -1.57 -14.91 2.44
C GLN A 171 -2.25 -13.78 1.65
N ILE A 172 -1.56 -12.65 1.45
CA ILE A 172 -2.05 -11.53 0.63
C ILE A 172 -2.20 -11.96 -0.84
N ALA A 173 -1.20 -12.66 -1.39
CA ALA A 173 -1.28 -13.18 -2.75
C ALA A 173 -2.45 -14.17 -2.93
N VAL A 174 -2.69 -15.05 -1.95
CA VAL A 174 -3.85 -15.96 -1.93
C VAL A 174 -5.17 -15.19 -1.85
N ALA A 175 -5.27 -14.19 -0.98
CA ALA A 175 -6.46 -13.35 -0.85
C ALA A 175 -6.78 -12.60 -2.16
N ALA A 176 -5.76 -12.23 -2.92
CA ALA A 176 -5.87 -11.65 -4.26
C ALA A 176 -6.07 -12.67 -5.40
N GLN A 177 -6.27 -13.95 -5.08
CA GLN A 177 -6.46 -15.04 -6.03
C GLN A 177 -5.29 -15.21 -7.03
N ALA A 178 -4.06 -14.90 -6.59
CA ALA A 178 -2.87 -14.99 -7.44
C ALA A 178 -2.54 -16.42 -7.85
N ASP A 179 -3.03 -17.43 -7.13
CA ASP A 179 -2.97 -18.84 -7.53
C ASP A 179 -3.68 -19.11 -8.86
N ARG A 180 -4.70 -18.32 -9.20
CA ARG A 180 -5.46 -18.42 -10.47
C ARG A 180 -5.06 -17.34 -11.45
N LEU A 181 -4.96 -16.11 -10.95
CA LEU A 181 -4.73 -14.93 -11.77
C LEU A 181 -3.25 -14.71 -12.07
N ALA A 182 -2.31 -15.38 -11.41
CA ALA A 182 -0.88 -15.26 -11.67
C ALA A 182 -0.17 -16.61 -11.45
N GLU A 183 -0.76 -17.70 -11.97
CA GLU A 183 -0.38 -19.08 -11.62
C GLU A 183 1.13 -19.35 -11.76
N SER A 184 1.75 -18.92 -12.85
CA SER A 184 3.20 -19.10 -13.08
C SER A 184 4.04 -18.46 -11.98
N GLU A 185 3.78 -17.20 -11.67
CA GLU A 185 4.48 -16.42 -10.67
C GLU A 185 4.18 -16.91 -9.26
N PHE A 186 2.94 -17.30 -9.00
CA PHE A 186 2.52 -17.85 -7.73
C PHE A 186 3.20 -19.19 -7.44
N ARG A 187 3.31 -20.10 -8.41
CA ARG A 187 4.06 -21.37 -8.25
C ARG A 187 5.52 -21.13 -7.92
N LEU A 188 6.17 -20.17 -8.60
CA LEU A 188 7.55 -19.80 -8.31
C LEU A 188 7.69 -19.17 -6.92
N ALA A 189 6.75 -18.33 -6.51
CA ALA A 189 6.72 -17.74 -5.18
C ALA A 189 6.53 -18.80 -4.09
N ARG A 190 5.66 -19.79 -4.35
CA ARG A 190 5.41 -20.90 -3.44
C ARG A 190 6.65 -21.77 -3.23
N ALA A 191 7.39 -22.10 -4.29
CA ALA A 191 8.65 -22.82 -4.18
C ALA A 191 9.69 -22.08 -3.31
N ALA A 192 9.76 -20.74 -3.44
CA ALA A 192 10.64 -19.94 -2.60
C ALA A 192 10.21 -19.94 -1.12
N LEU A 193 8.91 -19.90 -0.84
CA LEU A 193 8.40 -20.05 0.52
C LEU A 193 8.71 -21.41 1.11
N ASP A 194 8.43 -22.48 0.37
CA ASP A 194 8.68 -23.85 0.84
C ASP A 194 10.18 -24.06 1.14
N THR A 195 11.06 -23.43 0.35
CA THR A 195 12.51 -23.40 0.62
C THR A 195 12.84 -22.72 1.96
N MET A 196 12.27 -21.54 2.22
CA MET A 196 12.44 -20.82 3.49
C MET A 196 11.91 -21.64 4.67
N GLU A 197 10.74 -22.26 4.54
CA GLU A 197 10.15 -23.11 5.58
C GLU A 197 11.00 -24.34 5.87
N GLU A 198 11.61 -24.95 4.85
CA GLU A 198 12.54 -26.05 5.04
C GLU A 198 13.83 -25.61 5.75
N MET A 199 14.35 -24.43 5.43
CA MET A 199 15.50 -23.84 6.15
C MET A 199 15.18 -23.61 7.63
N LEU A 200 13.99 -23.09 7.94
CA LEU A 200 13.51 -22.91 9.31
C LEU A 200 13.44 -24.24 10.07
N LYS A 201 12.87 -25.29 9.45
CA LYS A 201 12.79 -26.63 10.07
C LYS A 201 14.17 -27.20 10.40
N ARG A 202 15.17 -26.93 9.56
CA ARG A 202 16.55 -27.38 9.74
C ARG A 202 17.39 -26.49 10.66
N ALA A 203 16.79 -25.43 11.22
CA ALA A 203 17.51 -24.42 12.00
C ALA A 203 18.73 -23.87 11.25
N ALA A 204 18.57 -23.57 9.95
CA ALA A 204 19.62 -22.96 9.15
C ALA A 204 20.06 -21.61 9.75
N PRO A 205 21.30 -21.13 9.45
CA PRO A 205 21.75 -19.83 9.93
C PRO A 205 20.84 -18.68 9.48
N LEU A 206 20.70 -17.65 10.32
CA LEU A 206 19.74 -16.57 10.14
C LEU A 206 19.89 -15.83 8.80
N ASP A 207 21.12 -15.56 8.35
CA ASP A 207 21.38 -14.85 7.10
C ASP A 207 20.79 -15.58 5.87
N PHE A 208 20.86 -16.91 5.84
CA PHE A 208 20.27 -17.71 4.77
C PHE A 208 18.74 -17.68 4.82
N ILE A 209 18.16 -17.74 6.03
CA ILE A 209 16.72 -17.60 6.22
C ILE A 209 16.25 -16.22 5.76
N MET A 210 16.98 -15.15 6.12
CA MET A 210 16.68 -13.78 5.69
C MET A 210 16.72 -13.66 4.17
N GLN A 211 17.78 -14.14 3.52
CA GLN A 211 17.88 -14.12 2.06
C GLN A 211 16.71 -14.85 1.38
N SER A 212 16.37 -16.06 1.87
CA SER A 212 15.25 -16.85 1.35
C SER A 212 13.90 -16.18 1.59
N ALA A 213 13.69 -15.58 2.77
CA ALA A 213 12.48 -14.84 3.08
C ALA A 213 12.30 -13.60 2.18
N HIS A 214 13.37 -12.82 1.95
CA HIS A 214 13.33 -11.69 1.02
C HIS A 214 13.00 -12.13 -0.41
N GLU A 215 13.51 -13.28 -0.87
CA GLU A 215 13.13 -13.84 -2.16
C GLU A 215 11.64 -14.21 -2.21
N SER A 216 11.14 -14.89 -1.18
CA SER A 216 9.73 -15.26 -1.07
C SER A 216 8.82 -14.03 -1.11
N ILE A 217 9.13 -12.99 -0.31
CA ILE A 217 8.39 -11.72 -0.28
C ILE A 217 8.37 -11.07 -1.67
N ARG A 218 9.52 -10.95 -2.34
CA ARG A 218 9.59 -10.36 -3.69
C ARG A 218 8.74 -11.10 -4.70
N ARG A 219 8.76 -12.43 -4.67
CA ARG A 219 8.01 -13.26 -5.63
C ARG A 219 6.51 -13.20 -5.38
N PHE A 220 6.07 -13.24 -4.12
CA PHE A 220 4.64 -13.10 -3.81
C PHE A 220 4.13 -11.69 -4.09
N GLN A 221 4.90 -10.66 -3.80
CA GLN A 221 4.50 -9.29 -4.15
C GLN A 221 4.33 -9.14 -5.66
N ARG A 222 5.22 -9.73 -6.47
CA ARG A 222 5.04 -9.77 -7.93
C ARG A 222 3.76 -10.51 -8.34
N ALA A 223 3.52 -11.70 -7.80
CA ALA A 223 2.31 -12.49 -8.12
C ALA A 223 1.03 -11.72 -7.73
N PHE A 224 1.03 -11.07 -6.56
CA PHE A 224 -0.04 -10.20 -6.09
C PHE A 224 -0.30 -9.04 -7.05
N LEU A 225 0.74 -8.31 -7.47
CA LEU A 225 0.59 -7.17 -8.37
C LEU A 225 -0.02 -7.57 -9.73
N ILE A 226 0.41 -8.71 -10.29
CA ILE A 226 -0.13 -9.27 -11.54
C ILE A 226 -1.59 -9.68 -11.37
N ALA A 227 -1.92 -10.36 -10.27
CA ALA A 227 -3.28 -10.79 -9.97
C ALA A 227 -4.22 -9.57 -9.83
N ARG A 228 -3.76 -8.52 -9.16
CA ARG A 228 -4.48 -7.26 -9.01
C ARG A 228 -4.69 -6.57 -10.35
N GLU A 229 -3.66 -6.49 -11.18
CA GLU A 229 -3.75 -5.90 -12.52
C GLU A 229 -4.80 -6.63 -13.37
N ARG A 230 -4.75 -7.97 -13.42
CA ARG A 230 -5.74 -8.77 -14.15
C ARG A 230 -7.16 -8.62 -13.59
N THR A 231 -7.30 -8.55 -12.27
CA THR A 231 -8.60 -8.27 -11.62
C THR A 231 -9.15 -6.92 -12.07
N ALA A 232 -8.32 -5.89 -12.10
CA ALA A 232 -8.70 -4.55 -12.54
C ALA A 232 -9.10 -4.55 -14.03
N SER A 233 -8.32 -5.20 -14.90
CA SER A 233 -8.66 -5.34 -16.33
C SER A 233 -10.00 -6.04 -16.54
N MET A 234 -10.23 -7.17 -15.87
CA MET A 234 -11.51 -7.89 -15.95
C MET A 234 -12.68 -7.05 -15.43
N ALA A 235 -12.48 -6.26 -14.38
CA ALA A 235 -13.52 -5.37 -13.85
C ALA A 235 -13.87 -4.26 -14.86
N LEU A 236 -12.88 -3.68 -15.53
CA LEU A 236 -13.06 -2.68 -16.57
C LEU A 236 -13.80 -3.26 -17.79
N GLU A 237 -13.38 -4.41 -18.30
CA GLU A 237 -14.04 -5.09 -19.42
C GLU A 237 -15.52 -5.40 -19.11
N ASN A 238 -15.79 -5.87 -17.89
CA ASN A 238 -17.15 -6.12 -17.43
C ASN A 238 -17.98 -4.83 -17.31
N ALA A 239 -17.37 -3.73 -16.87
CA ALA A 239 -18.03 -2.43 -16.79
C ALA A 239 -18.38 -1.89 -18.18
N ASP A 240 -17.47 -1.99 -19.13
CA ASP A 240 -17.68 -1.58 -20.53
C ASP A 240 -18.78 -2.41 -21.19
N ALA A 241 -18.78 -3.74 -20.99
CA ALA A 241 -19.82 -4.61 -21.51
C ALA A 241 -21.21 -4.25 -20.93
N ARG A 242 -21.28 -3.90 -19.64
CA ARG A 242 -22.51 -3.44 -18.99
C ARG A 242 -22.95 -2.08 -19.53
N ALA A 243 -22.03 -1.14 -19.72
CA ALA A 243 -22.33 0.18 -20.26
C ALA A 243 -22.91 0.09 -21.68
N ARG A 244 -22.28 -0.69 -22.56
CA ARG A 244 -22.79 -0.95 -23.93
C ARG A 244 -24.18 -1.57 -23.92
N LYS A 245 -24.43 -2.50 -23.00
CA LYS A 245 -25.76 -3.13 -22.85
C LYS A 245 -26.82 -2.10 -22.45
N LEU A 246 -26.52 -1.25 -21.46
CA LEU A 246 -27.43 -0.19 -21.02
C LEU A 246 -27.69 0.85 -22.11
N GLU A 247 -26.68 1.21 -22.90
CA GLU A 247 -26.83 2.11 -24.04
C GLU A 247 -27.74 1.53 -25.12
N ALA A 248 -27.60 0.24 -25.42
CA ALA A 248 -28.47 -0.45 -26.37
C ALA A 248 -29.93 -0.50 -25.87
N GLU A 249 -30.15 -0.84 -24.60
CA GLU A 249 -31.48 -0.85 -23.98
C GLU A 249 -32.10 0.55 -23.96
N LEU A 250 -31.32 1.59 -23.63
CA LEU A 250 -31.80 2.97 -23.66
C LEU A 250 -32.21 3.42 -25.06
N LYS A 251 -31.45 3.02 -26.08
CA LYS A 251 -31.77 3.32 -27.49
C LYS A 251 -33.07 2.65 -27.91
N GLU A 252 -33.27 1.39 -27.53
CA GLU A 252 -34.50 0.65 -27.82
C GLU A 252 -35.72 1.28 -27.12
N VAL A 253 -35.59 1.65 -25.84
CA VAL A 253 -36.66 2.33 -25.10
C VAL A 253 -37.01 3.68 -25.74
N ARG A 254 -36.02 4.46 -26.17
CA ARG A 254 -36.24 5.73 -26.87
C ARG A 254 -36.96 5.53 -28.21
N GLN A 255 -36.60 4.51 -28.97
CA GLN A 255 -37.28 4.18 -30.23
C GLN A 255 -38.75 3.83 -29.99
N ARG A 256 -39.03 2.98 -28.99
CA ARG A 256 -40.42 2.64 -28.62
C ARG A 256 -41.22 3.85 -28.15
N LEU A 257 -40.62 4.77 -27.40
CA LEU A 257 -41.29 6.02 -26.99
C LEU A 257 -41.65 6.89 -28.21
N GLN A 258 -40.74 7.04 -29.17
CA GLN A 258 -41.00 7.79 -30.39
C GLN A 258 -42.12 7.16 -31.25
N GLU A 259 -42.14 5.82 -31.35
CA GLU A 259 -43.22 5.09 -32.02
C GLU A 259 -44.58 5.29 -31.34
N LEU A 260 -44.63 5.29 -30.00
CA LEU A 260 -45.86 5.55 -29.24
C LEU A 260 -46.34 7.01 -29.36
N GLU A 261 -45.43 7.97 -29.43
CA GLU A 261 -45.77 9.39 -29.64
C GLU A 261 -46.32 9.64 -31.04
N THR A 262 -45.77 8.98 -32.05
CA THR A 262 -46.21 9.11 -33.46
C THR A 262 -47.48 8.33 -33.79
N SER A 263 -47.82 7.30 -33.01
CA SER A 263 -49.02 6.47 -33.21
C SER A 263 -50.25 6.91 -32.41
N ARG A 264 -50.16 7.97 -31.59
CA ARG A 264 -51.33 8.53 -30.89
C ARG A 264 -52.28 9.20 -31.89
N PRO A 265 -53.53 8.71 -32.05
CA PRO A 265 -54.49 9.31 -32.96
C PRO A 265 -54.94 10.69 -32.45
N ARG A 266 -55.15 11.63 -33.39
CA ARG A 266 -55.73 12.95 -33.15
C ARG A 266 -57.23 12.87 -32.85
#